data_AF-A0A375E564-F1
#
_entry.id   AF-A0A375E564-F1
#
_cell.length_a   1.000
_cell.length_b   1.000
_cell.length_c   1.000
_cell.angle_alpha   90.00
_cell.angle_beta   90.00
_cell.angle_gamma   90.00
#
_symmetry.space_group_name_H-M   'P 1'
#
loop_
_entity.id
_entity.type
_entity.pdbx_description
1 polymer ?
#
loop_
_entity_poly.entity_id
_entity_poly.type
_entity_poly.pdbx_seq_one_letter_code
_entity_poly.pdbx_strand_id
1 'polypeptide(L)'
;MATPLALEKSMVRAQHPKKEIEGALGHAESRNWRVEAAKGRGHAWGRIYCSHNDSACRAGEFCVISIYCTPRSPSSHANRIRRIVDNCLHRYQVPVPVELTEKPPPWNTRSP
;
A
#
# COMPACT_ATOMS: atom_id res chain seq x y z
N MET A 1 4.57 -39.39 -9.81
CA MET A 1 5.69 -38.67 -9.19
C MET A 1 5.40 -37.19 -9.35
N ALA A 2 4.86 -36.54 -8.31
CA ALA A 2 4.47 -35.14 -8.36
C ALA A 2 5.71 -34.25 -8.26
N THR A 3 6.01 -33.52 -9.32
CA THR A 3 7.02 -32.47 -9.34
C THR A 3 6.65 -31.41 -8.28
N PRO A 4 7.54 -31.03 -7.34
CA PRO A 4 7.27 -29.88 -6.50
C PRO A 4 7.30 -28.63 -7.39
N LEU A 5 6.17 -27.93 -7.45
CA LEU A 5 6.04 -26.57 -7.97
C LEU A 5 6.92 -25.63 -7.13
N ALA A 6 8.22 -25.67 -7.40
CA ALA A 6 9.09 -24.58 -7.06
C ALA A 6 8.68 -23.39 -7.94
N LEU A 7 8.44 -22.26 -7.27
CA LEU A 7 8.54 -20.91 -7.81
C LEU A 7 7.27 -20.26 -8.36
N GLU A 8 6.28 -20.02 -7.49
CA GLU A 8 5.42 -18.84 -7.66
C GLU A 8 6.19 -17.57 -7.27
N LYS A 9 7.14 -17.17 -8.13
CA LYS A 9 7.69 -15.81 -8.15
C LYS A 9 6.62 -14.88 -8.73
N SER A 10 5.62 -14.51 -7.94
CA SER A 10 4.75 -13.39 -8.31
C SER A 10 5.57 -12.09 -8.31
N MET A 11 5.93 -11.61 -9.51
CA MET A 11 6.52 -10.30 -9.84
C MET A 11 7.46 -9.71 -8.77
N VAL A 12 8.59 -10.37 -8.54
CA VAL A 12 9.53 -10.01 -7.48
C VAL A 12 10.27 -8.72 -7.84
N ARG A 13 9.71 -7.58 -7.42
CA ARG A 13 10.42 -6.30 -7.32
C ARG A 13 11.82 -6.54 -6.73
N ALA A 14 12.84 -5.89 -7.27
CA ALA A 14 14.20 -6.03 -6.78
C ALA A 14 14.27 -5.50 -5.35
N GLN A 15 14.56 -6.32 -4.34
CA GLN A 15 14.54 -5.91 -2.92
C GLN A 15 15.39 -4.66 -2.65
N HIS A 16 14.97 -3.83 -1.69
CA HIS A 16 15.76 -2.68 -1.27
C HIS A 16 16.99 -3.14 -0.48
N PRO A 17 18.20 -2.64 -0.75
CA PRO A 17 19.44 -3.05 -0.06
C PRO A 17 19.45 -2.73 1.45
N LYS A 18 18.48 -1.96 1.94
CA LYS A 18 18.33 -1.57 3.35
C LYS A 18 17.09 -2.24 3.93
N LYS A 19 17.29 -3.15 4.89
CA LYS A 19 16.23 -3.94 5.54
C LYS A 19 15.13 -3.09 6.16
N GLU A 20 15.45 -1.92 6.71
CA GLU A 20 14.47 -1.04 7.34
C GLU A 20 13.43 -0.52 6.35
N ILE A 21 13.90 -0.18 5.14
CA ILE A 21 13.07 0.30 4.03
C ILE A 21 12.27 -0.86 3.46
N GLU A 22 12.90 -2.03 3.28
CA GLU A 22 12.19 -3.25 2.85
C GLU A 22 11.03 -3.60 3.80
N GLY A 23 11.25 -3.53 5.11
CA GLY A 23 10.19 -3.72 6.09
C GLY A 23 9.08 -2.67 6.00
N ALA A 24 9.38 -1.43 5.58
CA ALA A 24 8.36 -0.42 5.33
C ALA A 24 7.61 -0.67 4.01
N LEU A 25 8.29 -1.20 2.99
CA LEU A 25 7.70 -1.57 1.70
C LEU A 25 6.76 -2.78 1.83
N GLY A 26 7.12 -3.79 2.64
CA GLY A 26 6.21 -4.90 2.97
C GLY A 26 4.98 -4.43 3.74
N HIS A 27 5.16 -3.47 4.65
CA HIS A 27 4.04 -2.83 5.34
C HIS A 27 3.13 -2.03 4.40
N ALA A 28 3.70 -1.40 3.37
CA ALA A 28 2.92 -0.71 2.35
C ALA A 28 2.06 -1.70 1.54
N GLU A 29 2.66 -2.80 1.08
CA GLU A 29 1.94 -3.86 0.36
C GLU A 29 0.80 -4.45 1.17
N SER A 30 1.00 -4.71 2.47
CA SER A 30 -0.06 -5.23 3.34
C SER A 30 -1.24 -4.27 3.49
N ARG A 31 -1.06 -2.98 3.15
CA ARG A 31 -2.13 -1.97 3.13
C ARG A 31 -2.60 -1.64 1.71
N ASN A 32 -2.39 -2.55 0.77
CA ASN A 32 -2.81 -2.43 -0.61
C ASN A 32 -2.18 -1.22 -1.35
N TRP A 33 -0.96 -0.84 -0.96
CA TRP A 33 -0.17 0.11 -1.74
C TRP A 33 0.59 -0.61 -2.84
N ARG A 34 0.63 -0.01 -4.03
CA ARG A 34 1.35 -0.53 -5.19
C ARG A 34 2.80 -0.07 -5.13
N VAL A 35 3.74 -1.01 -5.22
CA VAL A 35 5.17 -0.71 -5.21
C VAL A 35 5.78 -0.99 -6.58
N GLU A 36 6.42 0.02 -7.17
CA GLU A 36 7.10 -0.08 -8.46
C GLU A 36 8.59 0.21 -8.28
N ALA A 37 9.43 -0.81 -8.47
CA ALA A 37 10.86 -0.63 -8.55
C ALA A 37 11.24 0.01 -9.90
N ALA A 38 12.09 1.02 -9.87
CA ALA A 38 12.60 1.66 -11.07
C ALA A 38 13.59 0.72 -11.79
N LYS A 39 13.43 0.53 -13.10
CA LYS A 39 14.31 -0.32 -13.92
C LYS A 39 15.58 0.40 -14.44
N GLY A 40 15.88 1.60 -13.96
CA GLY A 40 16.93 2.48 -14.50
C GLY A 40 18.01 2.88 -13.49
N ARG A 41 19.08 3.53 -13.96
CA ARG A 41 20.18 4.11 -13.15
C ARG A 41 19.79 5.44 -12.48
N GLY A 42 18.59 5.52 -11.91
CA GLY A 42 18.14 6.70 -11.16
C GLY A 42 18.68 6.69 -9.72
N HIS A 43 18.76 7.87 -9.10
CA HIS A 43 19.01 7.99 -7.65
C HIS A 43 17.86 7.41 -6.78
N ALA A 44 16.72 7.11 -7.40
CA ALA A 44 15.58 6.46 -6.79
C ALA A 44 15.57 4.96 -7.10
N TRP A 45 15.41 4.14 -6.05
CA TRP A 45 15.17 2.71 -6.16
C TRP A 45 13.80 2.43 -6.79
N GLY A 46 12.80 3.26 -6.50
CA GLY A 46 11.44 3.06 -6.98
C GLY A 46 10.45 4.05 -6.41
N ARG A 47 9.16 3.79 -6.62
CA ARG A 47 8.05 4.58 -6.12
C ARG A 47 6.96 3.68 -5.56
N ILE A 48 6.24 4.16 -4.55
CA ILE A 48 5.02 3.53 -4.08
C ILE A 48 3.82 4.46 -4.32
N TYR A 49 2.71 3.86 -4.70
CA TYR A 49 1.48 4.53 -5.11
C TYR A 49 0.33 4.04 -4.24
N CYS A 50 -0.51 4.96 -3.79
CA CYS A 50 -1.80 4.59 -3.20
C CYS A 50 -2.71 4.03 -4.29
N SER A 51 -3.37 2.91 -4.02
CA SER A 51 -4.31 2.26 -4.94
C SER A 51 -5.56 3.09 -5.22
N HIS A 52 -6.00 3.90 -4.26
CA HIS A 52 -7.24 4.67 -4.37
C HIS A 52 -7.07 6.02 -5.06
N ASN A 53 -5.85 6.58 -5.05
CA ASN A 53 -5.51 7.89 -5.62
C ASN A 53 -6.59 8.98 -5.41
N ASP A 54 -7.17 9.00 -4.21
CA ASP A 54 -8.31 9.86 -3.89
C ASP A 54 -7.83 11.29 -3.57
N SER A 55 -8.57 12.29 -4.05
CA SER A 55 -8.30 13.70 -3.82
C SER A 55 -8.45 14.13 -2.35
N ALA A 56 -9.23 13.41 -1.56
CA ALA A 56 -9.31 13.59 -0.11
C ALA A 56 -8.11 12.96 0.61
N CYS A 57 -7.47 11.95 0.02
CA CYS A 57 -6.35 11.26 0.62
C CYS A 57 -5.08 12.11 0.48
N ARG A 58 -4.75 12.83 1.56
CA ARG A 58 -3.57 13.70 1.67
C ARG A 58 -3.63 14.97 0.81
N ALA A 59 -4.82 15.58 0.73
CA ALA A 59 -5.08 16.84 0.00
C ALA A 59 -4.90 16.74 -1.52
N GLY A 60 -4.95 15.52 -2.06
CA GLY A 60 -5.41 15.25 -3.41
C GLY A 60 -4.48 15.52 -4.57
N GLU A 61 -3.22 15.83 -4.30
CA GLU A 61 -2.28 16.05 -5.37
C GLU A 61 -1.31 14.88 -5.57
N PHE A 62 -0.74 14.24 -4.53
CA PHE A 62 0.25 13.18 -4.78
C PHE A 62 0.33 12.13 -3.66
N CYS A 63 -0.51 11.09 -3.73
CA CYS A 63 -0.31 9.85 -2.96
C CYS A 63 0.80 8.95 -3.56
N VAL A 64 1.94 9.55 -3.91
CA VAL A 64 3.11 8.87 -4.48
C VAL A 64 4.35 9.20 -3.67
N ILE A 65 5.12 8.18 -3.29
CA ILE A 65 6.35 8.36 -2.52
C ILE A 65 7.52 7.79 -3.31
N SER A 66 8.56 8.60 -3.50
CA SER A 66 9.82 8.13 -4.09
C SER A 66 10.72 7.50 -3.03
N ILE A 67 11.25 6.33 -3.34
CA ILE A 67 12.14 5.52 -2.50
C ILE A 67 13.56 5.65 -3.05
N TYR A 68 14.51 6.04 -2.20
CA TYR A 68 15.90 6.28 -2.61
C TYR A 68 16.82 5.15 -2.19
N CYS A 69 17.81 4.81 -3.03
CA CYS A 69 18.78 3.75 -2.74
C CYS A 69 19.71 4.12 -1.57
N THR A 70 20.11 5.39 -1.47
CA THR A 70 21.10 5.90 -0.51
C THR A 70 20.54 7.05 0.34
N PRO A 71 19.53 6.82 1.19
CA PRO A 71 19.08 7.84 2.12
C PRO A 71 20.11 8.03 3.23
N ARG A 72 20.32 9.29 3.63
CA ARG A 72 21.21 9.66 4.75
C ARG A 72 20.86 8.93 6.05
N SER A 73 19.57 8.63 6.26
CA SER A 73 19.08 7.79 7.36
C SER A 73 18.02 6.82 6.84
N PRO A 74 18.34 5.52 6.71
CA PRO A 74 17.38 4.51 6.24
C PRO A 74 16.18 4.35 7.19
N SER A 75 16.40 4.39 8.51
CA SER A 75 15.36 4.33 9.54
C SER A 75 14.34 5.47 9.40
N SER A 76 14.83 6.70 9.25
CA SER A 76 13.96 7.88 9.13
C SER A 76 13.14 7.82 7.84
N HIS A 77 13.74 7.36 6.74
CA HIS A 77 13.05 7.18 5.47
C HIS A 77 11.96 6.10 5.58
N ALA A 78 12.28 4.97 6.20
CA ALA A 78 11.33 3.89 6.47
C ALA A 78 10.16 4.35 7.36
N ASN A 79 10.43 5.11 8.42
CA ASN A 79 9.39 5.67 9.29
C ASN A 79 8.51 6.69 8.58
N ARG A 80 9.09 7.50 7.68
CA ARG A 80 8.31 8.39 6.82
C ARG A 80 7.35 7.61 5.94
N ILE A 81 7.82 6.54 5.29
CA ILE A 81 6.97 5.65 4.48
C ILE A 81 5.83 5.09 5.32
N ARG A 82 6.14 4.46 6.46
CA ARG A 82 5.13 3.89 7.37
C ARG A 82 4.08 4.92 7.77
N ARG A 83 4.50 6.11 8.23
CA ARG A 83 3.57 7.20 8.60
C ARG A 83 2.66 7.62 7.46
N ILE A 84 3.13 7.62 6.21
CA ILE A 84 2.28 8.00 5.09
C ILE A 84 1.25 6.91 4.79
N VAL A 85 1.67 5.65 4.80
CA VAL A 85 0.79 4.50 4.62
C VAL A 85 -0.25 4.41 5.76
N ASP A 86 0.17 4.69 7.00
CA ASP A 86 -0.70 4.70 8.18
C ASP A 86 -1.77 5.79 8.18
N ASN A 87 -1.43 6.96 7.67
CA ASN A 87 -2.32 8.10 7.56
C ASN A 87 -3.10 8.11 6.23
N CYS A 88 -3.05 7.03 5.46
CA CYS A 88 -3.89 6.87 4.29
C CYS A 88 -5.36 6.76 4.72
N LEU A 89 -6.24 7.59 4.15
CA LEU A 89 -7.68 7.53 4.43
C LEU A 89 -8.28 6.16 4.06
N HIS A 90 -7.69 5.50 3.06
CA HIS A 90 -8.15 4.21 2.55
C HIS A 90 -7.50 2.99 3.22
N ARG A 91 -6.88 3.17 4.39
CA ARG A 91 -6.19 2.09 5.13
C ARG A 91 -7.08 0.90 5.52
N TYR A 92 -8.40 1.01 5.32
CA TYR A 92 -9.41 0.03 5.75
C TYR A 92 -10.32 -0.49 4.62
N GLN A 93 -10.02 -0.27 3.33
CA GLN A 93 -10.75 -0.99 2.29
C GLN A 93 -10.24 -2.44 2.20
N VAL A 94 -10.63 -3.23 3.20
CA VAL A 94 -10.87 -4.65 3.03
C VAL A 94 -11.97 -4.75 1.95
N PRO A 95 -11.85 -5.58 0.91
CA PRO A 95 -13.00 -5.95 0.12
C PRO A 95 -13.91 -6.76 1.04
N VAL A 96 -14.73 -6.07 1.81
CA VAL A 96 -15.97 -6.65 2.30
C VAL A 96 -16.80 -6.89 1.05
N PRO A 97 -17.16 -8.14 0.72
CA PRO A 97 -18.32 -8.37 -0.12
C PRO A 97 -19.50 -7.94 0.75
N VAL A 98 -19.78 -6.64 0.78
CA VAL A 98 -21.07 -6.17 1.27
C VAL A 98 -22.02 -6.44 0.11
N GLU A 99 -22.56 -7.66 0.06
CA GLU A 99 -23.87 -7.85 -0.54
C GLU A 99 -24.84 -6.95 0.24
N LEU A 100 -25.07 -5.76 -0.32
CA LEU A 100 -26.17 -4.87 0.02
C LEU A 100 -27.47 -5.52 -0.47
N THR A 101 -27.92 -6.59 0.19
CA THR A 101 -29.23 -7.21 -0.09
C THR A 101 -30.21 -7.11 1.07
N GLU A 102 -29.93 -6.29 2.09
CA GLU A 102 -30.93 -5.97 3.10
C GLU A 102 -31.09 -4.45 3.24
N LYS A 103 -32.16 -3.96 2.61
CA LYS A 103 -32.68 -2.60 2.64
C LYS A 103 -32.69 -2.07 4.08
N PRO A 104 -32.11 -0.89 4.38
CA PRO A 104 -32.15 -0.34 5.72
C PRO A 104 -33.62 -0.20 6.16
N PRO A 105 -33.97 -0.60 7.40
CA PRO A 105 -35.34 -0.52 7.86
C PRO A 105 -35.82 0.94 7.79
N PRO A 106 -37.06 1.19 7.36
CA PRO A 106 -37.59 2.54 7.30
C PRO A 106 -37.50 3.16 8.70
N TRP A 107 -36.84 4.32 8.76
CA TRP A 107 -36.91 5.19 9.91
C TRP A 107 -38.40 5.49 10.13
N ASN A 108 -39.01 5.08 11.25
CA ASN A 108 -40.34 5.52 11.75
C ASN A 108 -41.60 4.60 11.74
N THR A 109 -41.59 3.42 12.36
CA THR A 109 -42.85 2.87 12.94
C THR A 109 -42.83 2.93 14.45
N ARG A 110 -43.30 4.06 14.98
CA ARG A 110 -43.63 4.25 16.40
C ARG A 110 -45.11 3.89 16.59
N SER A 111 -45.40 2.63 16.91
CA SER A 111 -46.70 2.21 17.50
C SER A 111 -46.74 2.66 18.97
N PRO A 112 -47.90 3.06 19.53
CA PRO A 112 -49.07 2.20 19.73
C PRO A 112 -50.29 2.55 18.88
#